data_AF-A0A378XBL6-F1
#
_entry.id   AF-A0A378XBL6-F1
#
_cell.length_a   1.000
_cell.length_b   1.000
_cell.length_c   1.000
_cell.angle_alpha   90.00
_cell.angle_beta   90.00
_cell.angle_gamma   90.00
#
_symmetry.space_group_name_H-M   'P 1'
#
loop_
_entity.id
_entity.type
_entity.pdbx_description
1 polymer ?
#
loop_
_entity_poly.entity_id
_entity_poly.type
_entity_poly.pdbx_seq_one_letter_code
_entity_poly.pdbx_strand_id
1 'polypeptide(L)'
;MKLLSVLILSLCAVQSVYANDERSWMVSGDELMYNLSANESSQNLTLAPSLLNARAQGYIVAVMDSRDWCMKGEVLPHDVYDRVYSYLNSLDKDVLSMNASELVNNALETYCES
;
A
#
# COMPACT_ATOMS: atom_id res chain seq x y z
N MET A 1 -36.61 21.63 46.68
CA MET A 1 -35.39 21.77 45.84
C MET A 1 -34.58 20.47 45.84
N LYS A 2 -35.15 19.35 45.38
CA LYS A 2 -34.48 18.02 45.31
C LYS A 2 -34.56 17.40 43.92
N LEU A 3 -34.74 18.23 42.89
CA LEU A 3 -34.94 17.78 41.50
C LEU A 3 -33.90 18.33 40.52
N LEU A 4 -32.86 19.02 41.00
CA LEU A 4 -31.82 19.59 40.12
C LEU A 4 -30.54 18.75 40.01
N SER A 5 -30.35 17.74 40.87
CA SER A 5 -29.07 16.99 40.91
C SER A 5 -29.03 15.75 40.01
N VAL A 6 -30.13 15.40 39.32
CA VAL A 6 -30.17 14.17 38.50
C VAL A 6 -29.82 14.44 37.03
N LEU A 7 -29.77 15.70 36.58
CA LEU A 7 -29.62 16.03 35.16
C LEU A 7 -28.17 16.14 34.67
N ILE A 8 -27.16 15.99 35.53
CA ILE A 8 -25.74 16.24 35.18
C ILE A 8 -24.97 14.93 34.91
N LEU A 9 -25.51 13.75 35.26
CA LEU A 9 -24.78 12.47 35.13
C LEU A 9 -25.13 11.62 33.89
N SER A 10 -25.81 12.18 32.89
CA SER A 10 -26.19 11.43 31.66
C SER A 10 -25.42 11.84 30.40
N LEU A 11 -24.37 12.66 30.52
CA LEU A 11 -23.68 13.27 29.37
C LEU A 11 -22.26 12.74 29.14
N CYS A 12 -22.03 11.44 29.30
CA CYS A 12 -20.70 10.83 29.08
C CYS A 12 -20.71 9.53 28.27
N ALA A 13 -21.79 9.21 27.54
CA ALA A 13 -21.89 7.95 26.79
C ALA A 13 -22.05 8.11 25.27
N VAL A 14 -21.54 9.20 24.69
CA VAL A 14 -21.31 9.26 23.24
C VAL A 14 -19.86 9.66 23.03
N GLN A 15 -18.95 8.75 23.32
CA GLN A 15 -17.65 8.80 22.66
C GLN A 15 -17.93 8.46 21.20
N SER A 16 -18.04 9.49 20.36
CA SER A 16 -17.86 9.32 18.93
C SER A 16 -16.49 8.67 18.75
N VAL A 17 -16.47 7.35 18.50
CA VAL A 17 -15.33 6.72 17.87
C VAL A 17 -15.29 7.35 16.49
N TYR A 18 -14.57 8.46 16.37
CA TYR A 18 -14.03 8.85 15.08
C TYR A 18 -13.09 7.71 14.72
N ALA A 19 -13.59 6.74 13.94
CA ALA A 19 -12.72 5.88 13.16
C ALA A 19 -11.89 6.85 12.34
N ASN A 20 -10.67 7.12 12.79
CA ASN A 20 -9.73 7.89 12.04
C ASN A 20 -9.50 7.07 10.77
N ASP A 21 -9.92 7.60 9.62
CA ASP A 21 -9.68 7.02 8.30
C ASP A 21 -8.19 7.18 7.92
N GLU A 22 -7.31 7.01 8.90
CA GLU A 22 -5.88 7.12 8.76
C GLU A 22 -5.39 5.73 8.36
N ARG A 23 -4.98 5.61 7.10
CA ARG A 23 -4.44 4.37 6.57
C ARG A 23 -3.32 3.86 7.49
N SER A 24 -3.30 2.55 7.73
CA SER A 24 -2.27 1.90 8.55
C SER A 24 -1.00 1.55 7.78
N TRP A 25 -1.02 1.66 6.45
CA TRP A 25 0.10 1.33 5.57
C TRP A 25 0.92 2.56 5.19
N MET A 26 2.24 2.35 5.05
CA MET A 26 3.18 3.40 4.68
C MET A 26 3.16 3.75 3.19
N VAL A 27 2.90 2.75 2.33
CA VAL A 27 2.91 2.87 0.87
C VAL A 27 1.62 2.27 0.33
N SER A 28 0.86 3.03 -0.45
CA SER A 28 -0.28 2.53 -1.22
C SER A 28 0.14 2.03 -2.60
N GLY A 29 -0.72 1.24 -3.25
CA GLY A 29 -0.45 0.73 -4.60
C GLY A 29 -0.20 1.83 -5.63
N ASP A 30 -0.90 2.97 -5.52
CA ASP A 30 -0.74 4.09 -6.44
C ASP A 30 0.61 4.81 -6.23
N GLU A 31 1.04 4.97 -4.98
CA GLU A 31 2.36 5.50 -4.64
C GLU A 31 3.48 4.57 -5.13
N LEU A 32 3.29 3.25 -4.96
CA LEU A 32 4.25 2.25 -5.46
C LEU A 32 4.33 2.28 -6.98
N MET A 33 3.19 2.28 -7.68
CA MET A 33 3.12 2.31 -9.13
C MET A 33 3.72 3.60 -9.70
N TYR A 34 3.42 4.74 -9.07
CA TYR A 34 4.01 6.04 -9.43
C TYR A 34 5.54 6.01 -9.30
N ASN A 35 6.07 5.52 -8.18
CA ASN A 35 7.51 5.44 -7.94
C ASN A 35 8.20 4.45 -8.90
N LEU A 36 7.55 3.32 -9.20
CA LEU A 36 8.07 2.32 -10.13
C LEU A 36 8.12 2.85 -11.57
N SER A 37 7.16 3.71 -11.94
CA SER A 37 7.07 4.36 -13.25
C SER A 37 8.03 5.55 -13.43
N ALA A 38 8.63 6.04 -12.34
CA ALA A 38 9.44 7.24 -12.35
C ALA A 38 10.68 7.08 -13.25
N ASN A 39 10.83 7.98 -14.21
CA ASN A 39 11.95 8.01 -15.16
C ASN A 39 12.31 9.46 -15.54
N GLU A 40 13.32 9.64 -16.39
CA GLU A 40 13.81 10.97 -16.79
C GLU A 40 12.77 11.85 -17.52
N SER A 41 11.68 11.25 -18.02
CA SER A 41 10.56 11.99 -18.63
C SER A 41 9.49 12.40 -17.61
N SER A 42 9.57 11.88 -16.37
CA SER A 42 8.63 12.21 -15.30
C SER A 42 8.79 13.68 -14.88
N GLN A 43 7.67 14.39 -14.80
CA GLN A 43 7.66 15.81 -14.43
C GLN A 43 7.26 15.98 -12.96
N ASN A 44 7.65 17.12 -12.38
CA ASN A 44 7.26 17.53 -11.02
C ASN A 44 7.67 16.54 -9.91
N LEU A 45 8.76 15.80 -10.11
CA LEU A 45 9.30 14.94 -9.05
C LEU A 45 9.99 15.78 -7.97
N THR A 46 9.79 15.41 -6.71
CA THR A 46 10.49 16.00 -5.56
C THR A 46 11.86 15.35 -5.29
N LEU A 47 12.10 14.18 -5.88
CA LEU A 47 13.32 13.39 -5.79
C LEU A 47 13.77 12.95 -7.17
N ALA A 48 15.04 12.53 -7.31
CA ALA A 48 15.52 11.98 -8.57
C ALA A 48 14.67 10.74 -8.97
N PRO A 49 14.28 10.61 -10.25
CA PRO A 49 13.47 9.47 -10.70
C PRO A 49 14.11 8.13 -10.38
N SER A 50 15.44 8.02 -10.54
CA SER A 50 16.21 6.82 -10.18
C SER A 50 16.11 6.46 -8.70
N LEU A 51 16.04 7.45 -7.80
CA LEU A 51 15.88 7.21 -6.36
C LEU A 51 14.45 6.73 -6.04
N LEU A 52 13.43 7.29 -6.69
CA LEU A 52 12.04 6.83 -6.51
C LEU A 52 11.89 5.38 -7.00
N ASN A 53 12.42 5.09 -8.18
CA ASN A 53 12.40 3.74 -8.76
C ASN A 53 13.14 2.73 -7.86
N ALA A 54 14.34 3.08 -7.37
CA ALA A 54 15.09 2.22 -6.46
C ALA A 54 14.35 1.96 -5.14
N ARG A 55 13.61 2.95 -4.60
CA ARG A 55 12.78 2.76 -3.40
C ARG A 55 11.61 1.82 -3.66
N ALA A 56 10.95 1.94 -4.81
CA ALA A 56 9.87 1.03 -5.21
C ALA A 56 10.38 -0.42 -5.36
N GLN A 57 11.51 -0.60 -6.05
CA GLN A 57 12.14 -1.91 -6.19
C GLN A 57 12.53 -2.51 -4.83
N GLY A 58 13.14 -1.72 -3.95
CA GLY A 58 13.49 -2.15 -2.59
C GLY A 58 12.26 -2.54 -1.76
N TYR A 59 11.14 -1.83 -1.90
CA TYR A 59 9.87 -2.19 -1.28
C TYR A 59 9.39 -3.57 -1.76
N ILE A 60 9.39 -3.81 -3.08
CA ILE A 60 8.96 -5.09 -3.67
C ILE A 60 9.85 -6.24 -3.19
N VAL A 61 11.18 -6.05 -3.19
CA VAL A 61 12.12 -7.07 -2.69
C VAL A 61 11.86 -7.40 -1.23
N ALA A 62 11.62 -6.40 -0.37
CA ALA A 62 11.33 -6.62 1.04
C ALA A 62 10.03 -7.43 1.25
N VAL A 63 8.99 -7.16 0.46
CA VAL A 63 7.74 -7.95 0.51
C VAL A 63 7.99 -9.38 0.01
N MET A 64 8.69 -9.53 -1.12
CA MET A 64 9.06 -10.83 -1.70
C MET A 64 9.85 -11.71 -0.71
N ASP A 65 10.75 -11.12 0.07
CA ASP A 65 11.58 -11.85 1.03
C ASP A 65 10.82 -12.18 2.32
N SER A 66 9.78 -11.43 2.67
CA SER A 66 9.04 -11.53 3.94
C SER A 66 8.26 -12.84 4.13
N ARG A 67 7.99 -13.57 3.04
CA ARG A 67 7.29 -14.87 3.05
C ARG A 67 7.87 -15.82 2.01
N ASP A 68 7.50 -17.08 2.10
CA ASP A 68 7.73 -18.03 1.01
C ASP A 68 6.59 -17.96 -0.01
N TRP A 69 6.93 -18.26 -1.27
CA TRP A 69 6.03 -18.29 -2.41
C TRP A 69 6.62 -19.17 -3.51
N CYS A 70 5.80 -19.60 -4.47
CA CYS A 70 6.14 -20.69 -5.38
C CYS A 70 7.41 -20.49 -6.22
N MET A 71 7.76 -19.24 -6.58
CA MET A 71 8.92 -18.94 -7.44
C MET A 71 10.06 -18.24 -6.66
N LYS A 72 10.05 -18.29 -5.33
CA LYS A 72 11.07 -17.60 -4.52
C LYS A 72 12.47 -18.13 -4.83
N GLY A 73 13.35 -17.24 -5.29
CA GLY A 73 14.71 -17.60 -5.69
C GLY A 73 14.82 -18.26 -7.07
N GLU A 74 13.71 -18.42 -7.79
CA GLU A 74 13.66 -19.02 -9.12
C GLU A 74 13.47 -17.99 -10.24
N VAL A 75 13.08 -16.76 -9.90
CA VAL A 75 12.88 -15.64 -10.84
C VAL A 75 13.82 -14.47 -10.53
N LEU A 76 14.15 -13.69 -11.56
CA LEU A 76 15.01 -12.52 -11.38
C LEU A 76 14.20 -11.36 -10.80
N PRO A 77 14.78 -10.48 -9.97
CA PRO A 77 14.04 -9.39 -9.36
C PRO A 77 13.35 -8.46 -10.37
N HIS A 78 13.96 -8.23 -11.54
CA HIS A 78 13.36 -7.37 -12.56
C HIS A 78 12.09 -7.99 -13.18
N ASP A 79 12.03 -9.32 -13.35
CA ASP A 79 10.81 -10.00 -13.78
C ASP A 79 9.67 -9.77 -12.78
N VAL A 80 10.00 -9.83 -11.48
CA VAL A 80 9.05 -9.57 -10.40
C VAL A 80 8.54 -8.12 -10.44
N TYR A 81 9.42 -7.15 -10.69
CA TYR A 81 9.03 -5.75 -10.82
C TYR A 81 8.06 -5.54 -11.98
N ASP A 82 8.32 -6.16 -13.14
CA ASP A 82 7.47 -6.09 -14.32
C ASP A 82 6.11 -6.75 -14.09
N ARG A 83 6.07 -7.89 -13.39
CA ARG A 83 4.82 -8.55 -12.99
C ARG A 83 4.02 -7.67 -12.02
N VAL A 84 4.66 -7.12 -10.99
CA VAL A 84 4.01 -6.22 -10.03
C VAL A 84 3.46 -4.98 -10.74
N TYR A 85 4.25 -4.35 -11.61
CA TYR A 85 3.79 -3.20 -12.39
C TYR A 85 2.56 -3.54 -13.24
N SER A 86 2.62 -4.66 -13.97
CA SER A 86 1.51 -5.10 -14.82
C SER A 86 0.26 -5.41 -14.02
N TYR A 87 0.40 -6.05 -12.86
CA TYR A 87 -0.70 -6.31 -11.94
C TYR A 87 -1.32 -5.00 -11.45
N LEU A 88 -0.53 -4.09 -10.86
CA LEU A 88 -1.02 -2.80 -10.36
C LEU A 88 -1.70 -1.96 -11.45
N ASN A 89 -1.12 -1.93 -12.65
CA ASN A 89 -1.68 -1.19 -13.79
C ASN A 89 -3.01 -1.77 -14.31
N SER A 90 -3.36 -3.01 -13.93
CA SER A 90 -4.65 -3.63 -14.27
C SER A 90 -5.76 -3.34 -13.26
N LEU A 91 -5.44 -2.76 -12.09
CA LEU A 91 -6.39 -2.54 -11.01
C LEU A 91 -7.17 -1.23 -11.18
N ASP A 92 -8.39 -1.23 -10.67
CA ASP A 92 -9.18 -0.01 -10.50
C ASP A 92 -8.53 0.91 -9.44
N LYS A 93 -8.75 2.23 -9.58
CA LYS A 93 -8.12 3.26 -8.72
C LYS A 93 -8.41 3.06 -7.23
N ASP A 94 -9.61 2.62 -6.89
CA ASP A 94 -10.01 2.41 -5.50
C ASP A 94 -9.19 1.28 -4.87
N VAL A 95 -8.98 0.18 -5.60
CA VAL A 95 -8.14 -0.95 -5.17
C VAL A 95 -6.67 -0.51 -5.11
N LEU A 96 -6.23 0.29 -6.08
CA LEU A 96 -4.86 0.77 -6.14
C LEU A 96 -4.49 1.67 -4.94
N SER A 97 -5.47 2.33 -4.30
CA SER A 97 -5.25 3.14 -3.09
C SER A 97 -4.98 2.31 -1.81
N MET A 98 -5.18 0.99 -1.87
CA MET A 98 -4.97 0.08 -0.74
C MET A 98 -3.49 -0.19 -0.46
N ASN A 99 -3.23 -0.98 0.58
CA ASN A 99 -1.90 -1.37 1.06
C ASN A 99 -1.06 -2.03 -0.05
N ALA A 100 0.07 -1.41 -0.42
CA ALA A 100 0.93 -1.92 -1.48
C ALA A 100 1.52 -3.31 -1.18
N SER A 101 1.76 -3.65 0.10
CA SER A 101 2.32 -4.96 0.46
C SER A 101 1.38 -6.10 0.10
N GLU A 102 0.08 -5.91 0.37
CA GLU A 102 -0.96 -6.87 -0.01
C GLU A 102 -1.08 -6.99 -1.52
N LEU A 103 -1.07 -5.86 -2.24
CA LEU A 103 -1.12 -5.87 -3.71
C LEU A 103 0.11 -6.53 -4.35
N VAL A 104 1.31 -6.32 -3.80
CA VAL A 104 2.52 -7.03 -4.23
C VAL A 104 2.38 -8.52 -3.98
N ASN A 105 1.91 -8.95 -2.80
CA ASN A 105 1.67 -10.37 -2.53
C ASN A 105 0.67 -10.99 -3.51
N ASN A 106 -0.43 -10.30 -3.82
CA ASN A 106 -1.38 -10.77 -4.82
C ASN A 106 -0.72 -10.89 -6.21
N ALA A 107 0.13 -9.94 -6.60
CA ALA A 107 0.90 -10.04 -7.83
C ALA A 107 1.84 -11.26 -7.84
N LEU A 108 2.50 -11.56 -6.72
CA LEU A 108 3.35 -12.75 -6.58
C LEU A 108 2.54 -14.04 -6.71
N GLU A 109 1.32 -14.08 -6.18
CA GLU A 109 0.41 -15.23 -6.29
C GLU A 109 0.05 -15.54 -7.75
N THR A 110 -0.01 -14.54 -8.62
CA THR A 110 -0.26 -14.76 -10.06
C THR A 110 0.87 -15.53 -10.76
N TYR A 111 2.08 -15.62 -10.20
CA TYR A 111 3.11 -16.54 -10.72
C TYR A 111 2.75 -18.00 -10.47
N CYS A 112 2.06 -18.29 -9.37
CA CYS A 112 1.74 -19.65 -8.94
C CYS A 112 0.55 -20.24 -9.71
N GLU A 113 -0.19 -19.38 -10.41
CA GLU A 113 -1.33 -19.75 -11.25
C GLU A 113 -0.93 -19.96 -12.73
N SER A 114 0.33 -19.64 -13.08
CA SER A 114 0.90 -19.72 -14.43
C SER A 114 1.49 -21.10 -14.70
#